data_AF-A0A815G185-F1
#
_entry.id   AF-A0A815G185-F1
#
_cell.length_a   1.000
_cell.length_b   1.000
_cell.length_c   1.000
_cell.angle_alpha   90.00
_cell.angle_beta   90.00
_cell.angle_gamma   90.00
#
_symmetry.space_group_name_H-M   'P 1'
#
loop_
_entity.id
_entity.type
_entity.pdbx_description
1 polymer ?
#
loop_
_entity_poly.entity_id
_entity_poly.type
_entity_poly.pdbx_seq_one_letter_code
_entity_poly.pdbx_strand_id
1 'polypeptide(L)'
;MFKADGSNQHQISYQRIATRLYLFVLLISLIIISFYLLLNEDLQQKTIHQPSKFQYKELEKIYSSNLYCPCSTVSMSYSTFITIEPYFHQVCSSDFISDAWINYIKGNDNLIDYSSIPDYRGIA
;
A
#
# COMPACT_ATOMS: atom_id res chain seq x y z
N MET A 1 -27.30 -58.70 -58.64
CA MET A 1 -25.90 -58.81 -58.17
C MET A 1 -25.82 -58.09 -56.82
N PHE A 2 -25.94 -58.84 -55.73
CA PHE A 2 -25.98 -58.28 -54.37
C PHE A 2 -24.55 -57.98 -53.89
N LYS A 3 -24.27 -56.72 -53.55
CA LYS A 3 -23.03 -56.33 -52.85
C LYS A 3 -23.40 -55.36 -51.74
N ALA A 4 -23.95 -55.89 -50.65
CA ALA A 4 -24.42 -55.10 -49.51
C ALA A 4 -23.98 -55.64 -48.14
N ASP A 5 -22.95 -56.51 -48.08
CA ASP A 5 -22.49 -57.08 -46.80
C ASP A 5 -21.24 -56.39 -46.22
N GLY A 6 -20.38 -55.81 -47.06
CA GLY A 6 -19.15 -55.15 -46.59
C GLY A 6 -19.38 -53.82 -45.88
N SER A 7 -20.39 -53.04 -46.30
CA SER A 7 -20.65 -51.69 -45.75
C SER A 7 -21.05 -51.71 -44.27
N ASN A 8 -21.87 -52.69 -43.87
CA ASN A 8 -22.40 -52.80 -42.51
C ASN A 8 -21.32 -53.21 -41.50
N GLN A 9 -20.41 -54.10 -41.89
CA GLN A 9 -19.31 -54.52 -41.01
C GLN A 9 -18.33 -53.39 -40.73
N HIS A 10 -18.04 -52.56 -41.75
CA HIS A 10 -17.26 -51.34 -41.56
C HIS A 10 -17.98 -50.36 -40.63
N GLN A 11 -19.29 -50.13 -40.81
CA GLN A 11 -20.04 -49.24 -39.94
C GLN A 11 -20.02 -49.68 -38.47
N ILE A 12 -20.18 -50.98 -38.20
CA ILE A 12 -20.14 -51.53 -36.84
C ILE A 12 -18.75 -51.40 -36.21
N SER A 13 -17.67 -51.60 -36.98
CA SER A 13 -16.31 -51.44 -36.46
C SER A 13 -15.97 -49.97 -36.19
N TYR A 14 -16.37 -49.06 -37.08
CA TYR A 14 -16.26 -47.61 -36.88
C TYR A 14 -17.02 -47.14 -35.65
N GLN A 15 -18.26 -47.60 -35.44
CA GLN A 15 -19.05 -47.26 -34.26
C GLN A 15 -18.37 -47.72 -32.96
N ARG A 16 -17.80 -48.94 -32.94
CA ARG A 16 -17.05 -49.46 -31.78
C ARG A 16 -15.77 -48.67 -31.51
N ILE A 17 -15.02 -48.30 -32.56
CA ILE A 17 -13.79 -47.52 -32.44
C ILE A 17 -14.10 -46.10 -31.97
N ALA A 18 -15.11 -45.44 -32.56
CA ALA A 18 -15.55 -44.11 -32.16
C ALA A 18 -16.01 -44.08 -30.71
N THR A 19 -16.76 -45.09 -30.26
CA THR A 19 -17.20 -45.19 -28.86
C THR A 19 -16.02 -45.38 -27.91
N ARG A 20 -15.04 -46.22 -28.27
CA ARG A 20 -13.82 -46.38 -27.46
C ARG A 20 -13.02 -45.09 -27.38
N LEU A 21 -12.82 -44.40 -28.50
CA LEU A 21 -12.16 -43.09 -28.54
C LEU A 21 -12.91 -42.05 -27.71
N TYR A 22 -14.25 -42.01 -27.80
CA TYR A 22 -15.07 -41.12 -26.99
C TYR A 22 -14.89 -41.38 -25.49
N LEU A 23 -14.88 -42.65 -25.05
CA LEU A 23 -14.65 -43.00 -23.65
C LEU A 23 -13.24 -42.61 -23.19
N PHE A 24 -12.21 -42.78 -24.03
CA PHE A 24 -10.86 -42.33 -23.72
C PHE A 24 -10.78 -40.81 -23.57
N VAL A 25 -11.36 -40.05 -24.50
CA VAL A 25 -11.40 -38.58 -24.44
C VAL A 25 -12.18 -38.11 -23.22
N LEU A 26 -13.31 -38.76 -22.90
CA LEU A 26 -14.12 -38.47 -21.73
C LEU A 26 -13.30 -38.66 -20.44
N LEU A 27 -12.61 -39.80 -20.30
CA LEU A 27 -11.75 -40.06 -19.15
C LEU A 27 -10.62 -39.02 -19.03
N ILE A 28 -9.96 -38.69 -20.15
CA ILE A 28 -8.91 -37.67 -20.17
C ILE A 28 -9.48 -36.30 -19.72
N SER A 29 -10.64 -35.92 -20.24
CA SER A 29 -11.28 -34.64 -19.87
C SER A 29 -11.62 -34.58 -18.38
N LEU A 30 -12.14 -35.67 -17.80
CA LEU A 30 -12.43 -35.76 -16.36
C LEU A 30 -11.16 -35.69 -15.52
N ILE A 31 -10.07 -36.30 -15.97
CA ILE A 31 -8.76 -36.21 -15.29
C ILE A 31 -8.25 -34.77 -15.30
N ILE A 32 -8.32 -34.07 -16.44
CA ILE A 32 -7.90 -32.66 -16.55
C ILE A 32 -8.75 -31.78 -15.64
N ILE A 33 -10.08 -31.95 -15.64
CA ILE A 33 -10.99 -31.18 -14.78
C ILE A 33 -10.69 -31.45 -13.30
N SER A 34 -10.52 -32.71 -12.92
CA SER A 34 -10.16 -33.08 -11.54
C SER A 34 -8.84 -32.46 -11.12
N PHE A 35 -7.81 -32.55 -11.97
CA PHE A 35 -6.52 -31.93 -11.73
C PHE A 35 -6.64 -30.41 -11.62
N TYR A 36 -7.42 -29.75 -12.47
CA TYR A 36 -7.68 -28.32 -12.38
C TYR A 36 -8.37 -27.95 -11.06
N LEU A 37 -9.38 -28.70 -10.63
CA LEU A 37 -10.06 -28.49 -9.35
C LEU A 37 -9.14 -28.72 -8.14
N LEU A 38 -8.20 -29.67 -8.24
CA LEU A 38 -7.20 -29.92 -7.20
C LEU A 38 -6.07 -28.88 -7.20
N LEU A 39 -5.65 -28.37 -8.37
CA LEU A 39 -4.60 -27.36 -8.52
C LEU A 39 -5.07 -25.95 -8.29
N ASN A 40 -6.37 -25.69 -8.49
CA ASN A 40 -7.04 -24.59 -7.82
C ASN A 40 -7.16 -24.97 -6.34
N GLU A 41 -6.02 -25.21 -5.68
CA GLU A 41 -5.92 -24.94 -4.27
C GLU A 41 -6.42 -23.50 -4.13
N ASP A 42 -7.51 -23.33 -3.38
CA ASP A 42 -7.95 -22.01 -2.94
C ASP A 42 -6.68 -21.26 -2.55
N LEU A 43 -6.38 -20.13 -3.21
CA LEU A 43 -5.29 -19.26 -2.79
C LEU A 43 -5.56 -18.96 -1.31
N GLN A 44 -4.94 -19.73 -0.41
CA GLN A 44 -5.30 -19.73 1.00
C GLN A 44 -4.82 -18.38 1.52
N GLN A 45 -5.74 -17.44 1.58
CA GLN A 45 -5.47 -16.10 2.07
C GLN A 45 -5.20 -16.20 3.56
N LYS A 46 -3.93 -16.40 3.91
CA LYS A 46 -3.50 -16.40 5.30
C LYS A 46 -3.46 -14.97 5.81
N THR A 47 -4.41 -14.66 6.68
CA THR A 47 -4.43 -13.39 7.40
C THR A 47 -3.54 -13.51 8.64
N ILE A 48 -2.52 -12.66 8.71
CA ILE A 48 -1.65 -12.55 9.89
C ILE A 48 -2.02 -11.26 10.61
N HIS A 49 -2.52 -11.39 11.84
CA HIS A 49 -2.86 -10.24 12.67
C HIS A 49 -1.61 -9.66 13.31
N GLN A 50 -1.42 -8.34 13.19
CA GLN A 50 -0.34 -7.58 13.83
C GLN A 50 1.07 -8.20 13.61
N PRO A 51 1.52 -8.35 12.34
CA PRO A 51 2.84 -8.88 12.07
C PRO A 51 3.92 -7.96 12.64
N SER A 52 5.01 -8.53 13.16
CA SER A 52 6.20 -7.74 13.46
C SER A 52 6.81 -7.16 12.18
N LYS A 53 7.56 -6.06 12.30
CA LYS A 53 8.26 -5.42 11.17
C LYS A 53 9.16 -6.41 10.41
N PHE A 54 9.79 -7.34 11.13
CA PHE A 54 10.64 -8.37 10.52
C PHE A 54 9.82 -9.36 9.71
N GLN A 55 8.73 -9.89 10.27
CA GLN A 55 7.84 -10.82 9.57
C GLN A 55 7.23 -10.19 8.31
N TYR A 56 6.81 -8.93 8.38
CA TYR A 56 6.32 -8.21 7.21
C TYR A 56 7.38 -8.18 6.09
N LYS A 57 8.63 -7.82 6.41
CA LYS A 57 9.72 -7.76 5.43
C LYS A 57 10.02 -9.11 4.79
N GLU A 58 9.94 -10.20 5.56
CA GLU A 58 10.14 -11.54 5.02
C GLU A 58 8.99 -11.95 4.09
N LEU A 59 7.74 -11.66 4.46
CA LEU A 59 6.57 -11.94 3.62
C LEU A 59 6.56 -11.09 2.35
N GLU A 60 6.98 -9.83 2.43
CA GLU A 60 7.12 -8.91 1.30
C GLU A 60 8.12 -9.44 0.27
N LYS A 61 9.24 -10.05 0.70
CA LYS A 61 10.21 -10.68 -0.21
C LYS A 61 9.63 -11.87 -0.97
N ILE A 62 8.80 -12.67 -0.32
CA ILE A 62 8.31 -13.95 -0.87
C ILE A 62 7.03 -13.76 -1.69
N TYR A 63 6.14 -12.86 -1.24
CA TYR A 63 4.78 -12.71 -1.77
C TYR A 63 4.48 -11.29 -2.27
N SER A 64 5.51 -10.51 -2.67
CA SER A 64 5.39 -9.09 -3.06
C SER A 64 4.16 -8.76 -3.93
N SER A 65 3.86 -9.59 -4.94
CA SER A 65 2.74 -9.37 -5.88
C SER A 65 1.36 -9.63 -5.30
N ASN A 66 1.25 -10.43 -4.24
CA ASN A 66 -0.02 -10.90 -3.67
C ASN A 66 -0.18 -10.51 -2.19
N LEU A 67 0.73 -9.69 -1.65
CA LEU A 67 0.66 -9.21 -0.27
C LEU A 67 -0.32 -8.03 -0.18
N TYR A 68 -1.38 -8.20 0.60
CA TYR A 68 -2.36 -7.15 0.87
C TYR A 68 -2.31 -6.73 2.35
N CYS A 69 -1.98 -5.46 2.61
CA CYS A 69 -1.91 -4.87 3.94
C CYS A 69 -2.87 -3.68 4.06
N PRO A 70 -4.12 -3.89 4.53
CA PRO A 70 -5.04 -2.79 4.76
C PRO A 70 -4.58 -1.96 5.97
N CYS A 71 -4.69 -0.64 5.87
CA CYS A 71 -4.50 0.24 7.02
C CYS A 71 -5.68 0.03 7.99
N SER A 72 -5.39 -0.14 9.29
CA SER A 72 -6.44 -0.20 10.32
C SER A 72 -7.22 1.10 10.42
N THR A 73 -6.55 2.23 10.14
CA THR A 73 -7.14 3.57 10.17
C THR A 73 -6.57 4.37 9.00
N VAL A 74 -7.42 5.00 8.19
CA VAL A 74 -7.00 5.77 7.01
C VAL A 74 -6.44 7.14 7.39
N SER A 75 -6.83 7.66 8.55
CA SER A 75 -6.35 8.92 9.10
C SER A 75 -6.17 8.80 10.61
N MET A 76 -5.10 9.37 11.16
CA MET A 76 -4.90 9.50 12.60
C MET A 76 -4.50 10.94 12.94
N SER A 77 -4.86 11.41 14.14
CA SER A 77 -4.43 12.72 14.63
C SER A 77 -2.92 12.73 14.82
N TYR A 78 -2.26 13.83 14.47
CA TYR A 78 -0.83 14.03 14.75
C TYR A 78 -0.50 13.88 16.24
N SER A 79 -1.42 14.31 17.11
CA SER A 79 -1.27 14.16 18.56
C SER A 79 -1.18 12.71 19.05
N THR A 80 -1.51 11.72 18.20
CA THR A 80 -1.42 10.29 18.53
C THR A 80 -0.01 9.73 18.41
N PHE A 81 0.85 10.36 17.61
CA PHE A 81 2.21 9.86 17.33
C PHE A 81 3.30 10.94 17.41
N ILE A 82 2.90 12.20 17.59
CA ILE A 82 3.80 13.33 17.79
C ILE A 82 3.44 13.99 19.12
N THR A 83 4.44 14.11 19.98
CA THR A 83 4.39 14.93 21.20
C THR A 83 5.34 16.10 21.02
N ILE A 84 4.82 17.32 21.10
CA ILE A 84 5.61 18.55 21.03
C ILE A 84 5.51 19.23 22.38
N GLU A 85 6.63 19.28 23.10
CA GLU A 85 6.78 20.01 24.35
C GLU A 85 7.75 21.17 24.11
N PRO A 86 7.25 22.34 23.64
CA PRO A 86 8.12 23.46 23.34
C PRO A 86 8.67 24.04 24.64
N TYR A 87 9.99 24.10 24.76
CA TYR A 87 10.67 24.86 25.81
C TYR A 87 11.12 26.20 25.25
N PHE A 88 10.52 27.28 25.73
CA PHE A 88 10.92 28.62 25.35
C PHE A 88 12.14 29.05 26.17
N HIS A 89 13.26 29.28 25.49
CA HIS A 89 14.39 29.96 26.09
C HIS A 89 14.11 31.46 26.20
N GLN A 90 14.55 32.07 27.29
CA GLN A 90 14.58 33.53 27.39
C GLN A 90 15.43 34.10 26.25
N VAL A 91 15.02 35.25 25.73
CA VAL A 91 15.82 35.99 24.76
C VAL A 91 17.10 36.46 25.47
N CYS A 92 18.23 35.78 25.20
CA CYS A 92 19.50 36.02 25.90
C CYS A 92 20.15 37.36 25.52
N SER A 93 19.93 37.80 24.28
CA SER A 93 20.37 39.10 23.77
C SER A 93 19.47 39.50 22.62
N SER A 94 18.95 40.73 22.68
CA SER A 94 18.23 41.35 21.59
C SER A 94 18.25 42.85 21.81
N ASP A 95 18.35 43.61 20.73
CA ASP A 95 18.24 45.06 20.80
C ASP A 95 16.87 45.48 21.38
N PHE A 96 15.84 44.65 21.22
CA PHE A 96 14.49 44.87 21.76
C PHE A 96 14.37 44.71 23.29
N ILE A 97 15.38 44.14 23.95
CA ILE A 97 15.46 44.10 25.41
C ILE A 97 16.51 45.08 25.97
N SER A 98 17.14 45.88 25.11
CA SER A 98 18.12 46.88 25.53
C SER A 98 17.45 48.08 26.19
N ASP A 99 18.16 48.72 27.14
CA ASP A 99 17.70 49.96 27.76
C ASP A 99 17.50 51.08 26.73
N ALA A 100 18.32 51.10 25.66
CA ALA A 100 18.18 52.06 24.58
C ALA A 100 16.82 51.93 23.86
N TRP A 101 16.43 50.71 23.52
CA TRP A 101 15.11 50.44 22.94
C TRP A 101 13.98 50.74 23.91
N ILE A 102 14.12 50.32 25.18
CA ILE A 102 13.10 50.55 26.22
C ILE A 102 12.90 52.05 26.46
N ASN A 103 13.97 52.84 26.46
CA ASN A 103 13.90 54.29 26.63
C ASN A 103 13.34 54.99 25.38
N TYR A 104 13.63 54.47 24.19
CA TYR A 104 13.03 54.94 22.93
C TYR A 104 11.51 54.74 22.91
N ILE A 105 11.01 53.56 23.28
CA ILE A 105 9.55 53.29 23.33
C ILE A 105 8.85 53.96 24.51
N LYS A 106 9.56 54.25 25.60
CA LYS A 106 9.04 55.00 26.76
C LYS A 106 9.03 56.51 26.56
N GLY A 107 9.37 57.00 25.37
CA GLY A 107 9.49 58.42 25.06
C GLY A 107 8.34 59.25 25.63
N ASN A 108 8.71 60.22 26.47
CA ASN A 108 7.85 61.27 27.00
C ASN A 108 7.54 62.25 25.84
N ASP A 109 6.29 62.71 25.72
CA ASP A 109 5.69 63.42 24.56
C ASP A 109 6.33 64.76 24.13
N ASN A 110 7.51 65.14 24.63
CA ASN A 110 8.10 66.44 24.32
C ASN A 110 9.58 66.31 23.93
N LEU A 111 9.84 66.62 22.65
CA LEU A 111 11.13 66.73 21.93
C LEU A 111 11.64 65.41 21.31
N ILE A 112 10.98 64.96 20.24
CA ILE A 112 11.58 64.01 19.30
C ILE A 112 12.51 64.79 18.36
N ASP A 113 13.81 64.73 18.64
CA ASP A 113 14.84 64.96 17.62
C ASP A 113 14.94 63.70 16.75
N TYR A 114 14.25 63.74 15.61
CA TYR A 114 14.17 62.67 14.62
C TYR A 114 15.55 62.27 14.02
N SER A 115 16.61 63.04 14.27
CA SER A 115 17.95 62.75 13.74
C SER A 115 18.70 61.61 14.46
N SER A 116 18.15 61.09 15.56
CA SER A 116 18.78 60.08 16.41
C SER A 116 18.04 58.74 16.46
N ILE A 117 17.06 58.50 15.58
CA ILE A 117 16.34 57.23 15.51
C ILE A 117 17.20 56.19 14.78
N PRO A 118 17.72 55.14 15.44
CA PRO A 118 18.35 54.05 14.73
C PRO A 118 17.30 53.31 13.89
N ASP A 119 17.56 53.13 12.60
CA ASP A 119 16.66 52.42 11.69
C ASP A 119 16.74 50.90 11.96
N TYR A 120 15.76 50.38 12.69
CA TYR A 120 15.62 48.97 13.00
C TYR A 120 14.84 48.19 11.93
N ARG A 121 14.49 48.80 10.79
CA ARG A 121 13.78 48.12 9.68
C ARG A 121 14.69 47.21 8.84
N GLY A 122 15.99 47.15 9.15
CA GLY A 122 17.00 46.38 8.43
C GLY A 122 17.49 45.11 9.13
N ILE A 123 16.94 44.71 10.28
CA ILE A 123 17.33 43.46 10.95
C ILE A 123 16.29 42.38 10.59
N ALA A 124 16.54 41.72 9.46
CA ALA A 124 15.93 40.45 9.04
C ALA A 124 17.02 39.57 8.43
#